data_AF-A0A7X8CMV4-F1
#
_entry.id   AF-A0A7X8CMV4-F1
#
_cell.length_a   1.000
_cell.length_b   1.000
_cell.length_c   1.000
_cell.angle_alpha   90.00
_cell.angle_beta   90.00
_cell.angle_gamma   90.00
#
_symmetry.space_group_name_H-M   'P 1'
#
loop_
_entity.id
_entity.type
_entity.pdbx_description
1 polymer ?
#
loop_
_entity_poly.entity_id
_entity_poly.type
_entity_poly.pdbx_seq_one_letter_code
_entity_poly.pdbx_strand_id
1 'polypeptide(L)'
;GMVNIGDLVIRFWPVDHSIPGAGAFGIGTPEGWVFYSGDLRMSGKQAKDTQKFTQEAAALQPLLLIIEGTRASMNENHKSKHFSEQDVADRISQIIKETKGLVIADFGPRNLERLFSVLKATEEVNRQLVITTQDTYLLEVLSHCGEVNLPNPLGHPHIRIYSEKRVRTSEWESDLIKRYETQVLTAEEVSTHPDDFVFCFSYYDFSELIDINPSGGAYIYSATEAFNEEMQLDAIKLKNWIDHFNFQLFGNPFTQENADNSDPLHVGGHARPDELLQIIETIHPCYLIPVHTECFEFFEKHFGSREDIKLIRPKAGESVILPCR
;
A
#
# COMPACT_ATOMS: atom_id res chain seq x y z
N GLY A 1 -15.20 -2.83 17.69
CA GLY A 1 -15.85 -2.55 18.98
C GLY A 1 -16.91 -1.47 18.81
N MET A 2 -17.73 -1.23 19.84
CA MET A 2 -18.71 -0.13 19.86
C MET A 2 -18.38 0.82 21.02
N VAL A 3 -18.49 2.11 20.79
CA VAL A 3 -18.29 3.17 21.77
C VAL A 3 -19.43 4.18 21.66
N ASN A 4 -19.96 4.63 22.79
CA ASN A 4 -20.98 5.68 22.79
C ASN A 4 -20.32 7.04 23.09
N ILE A 5 -20.64 8.06 22.29
CA ILE A 5 -20.27 9.46 22.53
C ILE A 5 -21.56 10.27 22.54
N GLY A 6 -22.08 10.56 23.74
CA GLY A 6 -23.44 11.11 23.88
C GLY A 6 -24.47 10.15 23.30
N ASP A 7 -25.34 10.67 22.44
CA ASP A 7 -26.38 9.90 21.73
C ASP A 7 -25.85 9.19 20.47
N LEU A 8 -24.55 9.31 20.17
CA LEU A 8 -23.93 8.71 19.00
C LEU A 8 -23.33 7.35 19.32
N VAL A 9 -23.70 6.35 18.53
CA VAL A 9 -23.13 5.00 18.61
C VAL A 9 -22.05 4.87 17.55
N ILE A 10 -20.78 4.81 17.95
CA ILE A 10 -19.66 4.67 17.05
C ILE A 10 -19.25 3.21 16.97
N ARG A 11 -19.17 2.68 15.74
CA ARG A 11 -18.71 1.33 15.47
C ARG A 11 -17.58 1.35 14.45
N PHE A 12 -16.56 0.54 14.71
CA PHE A 12 -15.41 0.34 13.84
C PHE A 12 -15.46 -1.03 13.18
N TRP A 13 -15.12 -1.07 11.89
CA TRP A 13 -14.91 -2.28 11.11
C TRP A 13 -13.51 -2.27 10.53
N PRO A 14 -12.71 -3.33 10.70
CA PRO A 14 -11.52 -3.55 9.88
C PRO A 14 -11.92 -3.62 8.40
N VAL A 15 -11.08 -3.07 7.53
CA VAL A 15 -11.21 -3.19 6.07
C VAL A 15 -9.87 -3.56 5.46
N ASP A 16 -9.92 -4.11 4.26
CA ASP A 16 -8.73 -4.41 3.47
C ASP A 16 -8.10 -3.14 2.92
N HIS A 17 -6.81 -2.99 3.17
CA HIS A 17 -5.97 -1.93 2.62
C HIS A 17 -4.50 -2.38 2.63
N SER A 18 -3.59 -1.57 2.10
CA SER A 18 -2.16 -1.89 2.04
C SER A 18 -1.41 -1.73 3.37
N ILE A 19 -2.08 -1.23 4.42
CA ILE A 19 -1.51 -1.06 5.76
C ILE A 19 -2.38 -1.72 6.85
N PRO A 20 -1.78 -2.26 7.93
CA PRO A 20 -2.51 -2.77 9.07
C PRO A 20 -3.33 -1.69 9.78
N GLY A 21 -4.41 -2.10 10.44
CA GLY A 21 -5.27 -1.21 11.22
C GLY A 21 -6.22 -0.33 10.40
N ALA A 22 -6.24 -0.45 9.07
CA ALA A 22 -7.21 0.23 8.23
C ALA A 22 -8.65 -0.19 8.60
N GLY A 23 -9.58 0.76 8.54
CA GLY A 23 -10.97 0.47 8.87
C GLY A 23 -11.95 1.56 8.53
N ALA A 24 -13.21 1.14 8.44
CA ALA A 24 -14.37 1.97 8.25
C ALA A 24 -15.05 2.27 9.58
N PHE A 25 -15.72 3.42 9.64
CA PHE A 25 -16.50 3.86 10.79
C PHE A 25 -17.97 4.01 10.42
N GLY A 26 -18.84 3.58 11.34
CA GLY A 26 -20.27 3.84 11.30
C GLY A 26 -20.69 4.60 12.54
N ILE A 27 -21.47 5.65 12.35
CA ILE A 27 -22.03 6.49 13.41
C ILE A 27 -23.54 6.34 13.35
N GLY A 28 -24.09 5.66 14.36
CA GLY A 28 -25.52 5.55 14.58
C GLY A 28 -26.05 6.84 15.19
N THR A 29 -27.01 7.45 14.49
CA THR A 29 -27.74 8.65 14.94
C THR A 29 -29.23 8.32 15.04
N PRO A 30 -30.04 9.16 15.71
CA PRO A 30 -31.50 9.01 15.70
C PRO A 30 -32.13 9.01 14.29
N GLU A 31 -31.51 9.70 13.33
CA GLU A 31 -31.99 9.81 11.94
C GLU A 31 -31.55 8.63 11.04
N GLY A 32 -30.59 7.83 11.51
CA GLY A 32 -30.02 6.71 10.77
C GLY A 32 -28.50 6.63 10.87
N TRP A 33 -27.93 5.60 10.22
CA TRP A 33 -26.49 5.37 10.22
C TRP A 33 -25.77 6.20 9.17
N VAL A 34 -24.66 6.82 9.57
CA VAL A 34 -23.70 7.48 8.68
C VAL A 34 -22.43 6.65 8.65
N PHE A 35 -21.98 6.25 7.47
CA PHE A 35 -20.74 5.50 7.30
C PHE A 35 -19.66 6.33 6.62
N TYR A 36 -18.42 6.15 7.07
CA TYR A 36 -17.21 6.61 6.41
C TYR A 36 -16.33 5.39 6.13
N SER A 37 -16.00 5.17 4.85
CA SER A 37 -15.27 3.97 4.44
C SER A 37 -13.81 3.95 4.90
N GLY A 38 -13.21 5.13 5.12
CA GLY A 38 -11.75 5.25 5.03
C GLY A 38 -11.26 4.91 3.62
N ASP A 39 -9.99 4.54 3.50
CA ASP A 39 -9.44 3.96 2.27
C ASP A 39 -9.56 2.44 2.35
N LEU A 40 -10.03 1.82 1.27
CA LEU A 40 -10.29 0.38 1.24
C LEU A 40 -10.06 -0.21 -0.15
N ARG A 41 -9.91 -1.53 -0.22
CA ARG A 41 -9.93 -2.33 -1.45
C ARG A 41 -10.69 -3.65 -1.22
N MET A 42 -10.79 -4.47 -2.26
CA MET A 42 -11.35 -5.84 -2.16
C MET A 42 -10.44 -6.92 -2.74
N SER A 43 -9.15 -6.62 -2.93
CA SER A 43 -8.19 -7.45 -3.67
C SER A 43 -6.89 -7.78 -2.90
N GLY A 44 -6.76 -7.35 -1.65
CA GLY A 44 -5.67 -7.70 -0.75
C GLY A 44 -5.94 -8.95 0.09
N LYS A 45 -5.05 -9.26 1.04
CA LYS A 45 -5.19 -10.45 1.89
C LYS A 45 -6.39 -10.37 2.83
N GLN A 46 -6.79 -9.14 3.20
CA GLN A 46 -7.88 -8.87 4.12
C GLN A 46 -9.22 -8.61 3.41
N ALA A 47 -9.37 -8.92 2.12
CA ALA A 47 -10.58 -8.64 1.34
C ALA A 47 -11.90 -9.10 2.01
N LYS A 48 -11.85 -10.17 2.82
CA LYS A 48 -12.99 -10.66 3.61
C LYS A 48 -13.49 -9.66 4.66
N ASP A 49 -12.60 -8.83 5.20
CA ASP A 49 -12.95 -7.78 6.16
C ASP A 49 -13.76 -6.67 5.49
N THR A 50 -13.33 -6.21 4.30
CA THR A 50 -14.13 -5.27 3.49
C THR A 50 -15.47 -5.88 3.10
N GLN A 51 -15.51 -7.15 2.67
CA GLN A 51 -16.77 -7.84 2.35
C GLN A 51 -17.73 -7.88 3.55
N LYS A 52 -17.20 -8.20 4.73
CA LYS A 52 -17.97 -8.22 5.98
C LYS A 52 -18.49 -6.83 6.33
N PHE A 53 -17.65 -5.80 6.26
CA PHE A 53 -18.05 -4.40 6.44
C PHE A 53 -19.21 -4.05 5.52
N THR A 54 -19.07 -4.29 4.22
CA THR A 54 -20.09 -3.96 3.21
C THR A 54 -21.43 -4.64 3.51
N GLN A 55 -21.41 -5.93 3.86
CA GLN A 55 -22.63 -6.68 4.21
C GLN A 55 -23.29 -6.18 5.50
N GLU A 56 -22.50 -5.92 6.54
CA GLU A 56 -23.03 -5.45 7.82
C GLU A 56 -23.52 -4.00 7.76
N ALA A 57 -22.88 -3.15 6.96
CA ALA A 57 -23.34 -1.79 6.68
C ALA A 57 -24.68 -1.81 5.93
N ALA A 58 -24.82 -2.66 4.91
CA ALA A 58 -26.08 -2.83 4.17
C ALA A 58 -27.24 -3.22 5.09
N ALA A 59 -27.02 -4.15 6.03
CA ALA A 59 -28.02 -4.60 6.98
C ALA A 59 -28.53 -3.48 7.92
N LEU A 60 -27.75 -2.40 8.07
CA LEU A 60 -28.10 -1.24 8.89
C LEU A 60 -28.82 -0.13 8.11
N GLN A 61 -29.08 -0.33 6.81
CA GLN A 61 -29.84 0.57 5.94
C GLN A 61 -29.39 2.04 6.06
N PRO A 62 -28.16 2.34 5.64
CA PRO A 62 -27.51 3.59 6.00
C PRO A 62 -28.20 4.80 5.37
N LEU A 63 -28.29 5.87 6.17
CA LEU A 63 -28.74 7.16 5.70
C LEU A 63 -27.72 7.75 4.73
N LEU A 64 -26.43 7.69 5.09
CA LEU A 64 -25.35 8.28 4.32
C LEU A 64 -24.14 7.33 4.26
N LEU A 65 -23.56 7.20 3.08
CA LEU A 65 -22.22 6.65 2.88
C LEU A 65 -21.28 7.74 2.35
N ILE A 66 -20.19 7.97 3.07
CA ILE A 66 -19.03 8.75 2.64
C ILE A 66 -17.96 7.76 2.21
N ILE A 67 -17.59 7.75 0.93
CA ILE A 67 -16.70 6.74 0.36
C ILE A 67 -15.52 7.35 -0.40
N GLU A 68 -14.34 6.73 -0.30
CA GLU A 68 -13.18 7.09 -1.13
C GLU A 68 -13.44 6.88 -2.63
N GLY A 69 -12.65 7.54 -3.48
CA GLY A 69 -12.75 7.41 -4.93
C GLY A 69 -11.41 7.62 -5.62
N THR A 70 -10.32 7.21 -4.97
CA THR A 70 -8.93 7.48 -5.40
C THR A 70 -8.67 6.94 -6.80
N ARG A 71 -9.28 5.80 -7.14
CA ARG A 71 -9.11 5.13 -8.44
C ARG A 71 -10.36 5.15 -9.31
N ALA A 72 -11.31 6.05 -9.02
CA ALA A 72 -12.57 6.16 -9.75
C ALA A 72 -12.38 6.43 -11.27
N SER A 73 -11.26 7.04 -11.67
CA SER A 73 -10.94 7.37 -13.07
C SER A 73 -10.17 6.30 -13.84
N MET A 74 -9.74 5.21 -13.20
CA MET A 74 -9.01 4.17 -13.91
C MET A 74 -9.93 3.58 -14.99
N ASN A 75 -9.56 3.73 -16.27
CA ASN A 75 -10.39 3.41 -17.43
C ASN A 75 -11.23 2.15 -17.25
N GLU A 76 -12.55 2.30 -17.14
CA GLU A 76 -13.52 1.17 -17.13
C GLU A 76 -13.35 0.25 -18.36
N ASN A 77 -12.79 0.79 -19.45
CA ASN A 77 -12.57 0.10 -20.71
C ASN A 77 -11.21 -0.61 -20.81
N HIS A 78 -10.27 -0.36 -19.89
CA HIS A 78 -9.10 -1.21 -19.80
C HIS A 78 -9.54 -2.48 -19.10
N LYS A 79 -9.63 -3.57 -19.87
CA LYS A 79 -9.59 -4.94 -19.35
C LYS A 79 -8.22 -5.19 -18.71
N SER A 80 -7.87 -4.43 -17.66
CA SER A 80 -6.69 -4.70 -16.87
C SER A 80 -6.89 -6.08 -16.26
N LYS A 81 -5.92 -6.96 -16.49
CA LYS A 81 -5.92 -8.27 -15.84
C LYS A 81 -6.00 -8.03 -14.33
N HIS A 82 -6.97 -8.66 -13.66
CA HIS A 82 -7.14 -8.52 -12.23
C HIS A 82 -6.02 -9.29 -11.55
N PHE A 83 -4.95 -8.60 -11.19
CA PHE A 83 -3.89 -9.16 -10.37
C PHE A 83 -4.25 -9.05 -8.90
N SER A 84 -3.90 -10.09 -8.17
CA SER A 84 -3.96 -10.20 -6.73
C SER A 84 -2.58 -9.93 -6.12
N GLU A 85 -2.52 -9.68 -4.83
CA GLU A 85 -1.24 -9.63 -4.10
C GLU A 85 -0.44 -10.94 -4.21
N GLN A 86 -1.11 -12.07 -4.47
CA GLN A 86 -0.43 -13.34 -4.73
C GLN A 86 0.28 -13.35 -6.09
N ASP A 87 -0.34 -12.78 -7.14
CA ASP A 87 0.30 -12.65 -8.45
C ASP A 87 1.56 -11.78 -8.38
N VAL A 88 1.50 -10.71 -7.57
CA VAL A 88 2.68 -9.88 -7.28
C VAL A 88 3.77 -10.71 -6.59
N ALA A 89 3.40 -11.45 -5.52
CA ALA A 89 4.35 -12.24 -4.75
C ALA A 89 5.05 -13.29 -5.61
N ASP A 90 4.31 -13.97 -6.48
CA ASP A 90 4.83 -14.99 -7.39
C ASP A 90 5.81 -14.38 -8.39
N ARG A 91 5.49 -13.19 -8.92
CA ARG A 91 6.35 -12.46 -9.85
C ARG A 91 7.63 -11.94 -9.19
N ILE A 92 7.53 -11.40 -7.97
CA ILE A 92 8.70 -10.99 -7.18
C ILE A 92 9.61 -12.20 -6.91
N SER A 93 9.05 -13.32 -6.48
CA SER A 93 9.81 -14.56 -6.24
C SER A 93 10.52 -15.04 -7.50
N GLN A 94 9.84 -15.01 -8.65
CA GLN A 94 10.43 -15.36 -9.93
C GLN A 94 11.66 -14.48 -10.25
N ILE A 95 11.52 -13.15 -10.14
CA ILE A 95 12.62 -12.22 -10.45
C ILE A 95 13.81 -12.42 -9.51
N ILE A 96 13.56 -12.56 -8.20
CA ILE A 96 14.61 -12.81 -7.19
C ILE A 96 15.37 -14.10 -7.50
N LYS A 97 14.67 -15.15 -7.93
CA LYS A 97 15.25 -16.46 -8.26
C LYS A 97 16.07 -16.46 -9.55
N GLU A 98 15.66 -15.70 -10.55
CA GLU A 98 16.33 -15.64 -11.86
C GLU A 98 17.50 -14.65 -11.89
N THR A 99 17.51 -13.67 -11.00
CA THR A 99 18.52 -12.62 -10.96
C THR A 99 19.82 -13.09 -10.30
N LYS A 100 20.92 -12.92 -11.03
CA LYS A 100 22.29 -12.89 -10.47
C LYS A 100 22.66 -11.44 -10.19
N GLY A 101 23.37 -11.14 -9.12
CA GLY A 101 23.60 -9.77 -8.67
C GLY A 101 22.65 -9.33 -7.59
N LEU A 102 22.83 -8.09 -7.15
CA LEU A 102 21.99 -7.42 -6.18
C LEU A 102 20.55 -7.29 -6.70
N VAL A 103 19.57 -7.54 -5.84
CA VAL A 103 18.17 -7.22 -6.15
C VAL A 103 17.73 -6.10 -5.23
N ILE A 104 17.08 -5.09 -5.80
CA ILE A 104 16.40 -4.04 -5.05
C ILE A 104 14.90 -4.19 -5.31
N ALA A 105 14.11 -4.32 -4.25
CA ALA A 105 12.66 -4.36 -4.27
C ALA A 105 12.11 -3.05 -3.68
N ASP A 106 11.59 -2.19 -4.55
CA ASP A 106 10.97 -0.91 -4.20
C ASP A 106 9.46 -1.07 -4.12
N PHE A 107 8.88 -0.75 -2.98
CA PHE A 107 7.44 -0.74 -2.77
C PHE A 107 7.05 0.34 -1.76
N GLY A 108 5.75 0.68 -1.75
CA GLY A 108 5.24 1.73 -0.88
C GLY A 108 5.62 1.53 0.60
N PRO A 109 6.02 2.59 1.31
CA PRO A 109 6.45 2.49 2.70
C PRO A 109 5.33 1.89 3.55
N ARG A 110 5.71 1.04 4.52
CA ARG A 110 4.77 0.31 5.41
C ARG A 110 3.90 -0.74 4.72
N ASN A 111 4.15 -1.09 3.45
CA ASN A 111 3.47 -2.23 2.81
C ASN A 111 4.07 -3.55 3.31
N LEU A 112 3.57 -4.02 4.46
CA LEU A 112 4.04 -5.26 5.09
C LEU A 112 3.72 -6.50 4.26
N GLU A 113 2.62 -6.48 3.47
CA GLU A 113 2.30 -7.59 2.60
C GLU A 113 3.41 -7.82 1.57
N ARG A 114 3.94 -6.73 0.99
CA ARG A 114 5.04 -6.76 0.03
C ARG A 114 6.35 -7.15 0.70
N LEU A 115 6.65 -6.59 1.87
CA LEU A 115 7.81 -6.96 2.68
C LEU A 115 7.86 -8.46 2.97
N PHE A 116 6.73 -9.07 3.38
CA PHE A 116 6.67 -10.50 3.67
C PHE A 116 6.78 -11.37 2.43
N SER A 117 6.25 -10.91 1.29
CA SER A 117 6.43 -11.58 0.01
C SER A 117 7.90 -11.62 -0.41
N VAL A 118 8.63 -10.50 -0.23
CA VAL A 118 10.08 -10.45 -0.48
C VAL A 118 10.83 -11.34 0.51
N LEU A 119 10.53 -11.28 1.81
CA LEU A 119 11.15 -12.14 2.82
C LEU A 119 11.03 -13.62 2.44
N LYS A 120 9.81 -14.08 2.15
CA LYS A 120 9.55 -15.46 1.76
C LYS A 120 10.35 -15.85 0.50
N ALA A 121 10.38 -14.98 -0.51
CA ALA A 121 11.15 -15.20 -1.72
C ALA A 121 12.66 -15.32 -1.43
N THR A 122 13.21 -14.50 -0.52
CA THR A 122 14.63 -14.58 -0.12
C THR A 122 14.96 -15.88 0.59
N GLU A 123 14.07 -16.36 1.47
CA GLU A 123 14.23 -17.64 2.18
C GLU A 123 14.28 -18.81 1.19
N GLU A 124 13.43 -18.81 0.16
CA GLU A 124 13.35 -19.87 -0.86
C GLU A 124 14.63 -20.01 -1.69
N VAL A 125 15.41 -18.93 -1.83
CA VAL A 125 16.66 -18.91 -2.62
C VAL A 125 17.91 -18.75 -1.75
N ASN A 126 17.77 -18.84 -0.43
CA ASN A 126 18.84 -18.67 0.55
C ASN A 126 19.61 -17.34 0.42
N ARG A 127 18.88 -16.27 0.09
CA ARG A 127 19.38 -14.89 0.14
C ARG A 127 18.95 -14.24 1.45
N GLN A 128 19.57 -13.12 1.78
CA GLN A 128 19.29 -12.31 2.95
C GLN A 128 18.46 -11.10 2.54
N LEU A 129 17.29 -10.95 3.15
CA LEU A 129 16.50 -9.72 3.08
C LEU A 129 17.25 -8.62 3.84
N VAL A 130 17.40 -7.47 3.20
CA VAL A 130 18.00 -6.28 3.80
C VAL A 130 16.93 -5.19 3.91
N ILE A 131 16.65 -4.78 5.14
CA ILE A 131 15.64 -3.75 5.46
C ILE A 131 16.28 -2.54 6.13
N THR A 132 15.58 -1.41 6.13
CA THR A 132 16.05 -0.17 6.75
C THR A 132 15.91 -0.18 8.28
N THR A 133 16.52 0.78 8.96
CA THR A 133 16.31 1.00 10.42
C THR A 133 14.85 1.38 10.71
N GLN A 134 14.19 2.10 9.80
CA GLN A 134 12.78 2.47 9.88
C GLN A 134 11.84 1.26 9.77
N ASP A 135 12.09 0.35 8.83
CA ASP A 135 11.30 -0.87 8.67
C ASP A 135 11.47 -1.80 9.88
N THR A 136 12.70 -1.90 10.39
CA THR A 136 12.99 -2.68 11.61
C THR A 136 12.21 -2.14 12.80
N TYR A 137 12.25 -0.81 13.00
CA TYR A 137 11.52 -0.15 14.07
C TYR A 137 10.01 -0.34 13.93
N LEU A 138 9.48 -0.26 12.71
CA LEU A 138 8.06 -0.51 12.43
C LEU A 138 7.65 -1.93 12.85
N LEU A 139 8.43 -2.95 12.48
CA LEU A 139 8.15 -4.34 12.87
C LEU A 139 8.17 -4.53 14.39
N GLU A 140 9.13 -3.90 15.10
CA GLU A 140 9.17 -3.94 16.56
C GLU A 140 7.92 -3.31 17.17
N VAL A 141 7.53 -2.10 16.74
CA VAL A 141 6.37 -1.39 17.30
C VAL A 141 5.09 -2.19 17.06
N LEU A 142 4.88 -2.70 15.85
CA LEU A 142 3.68 -3.47 15.54
C LEU A 142 3.60 -4.78 16.32
N SER A 143 4.74 -5.42 16.59
CA SER A 143 4.79 -6.59 17.49
C SER A 143 4.28 -6.26 18.89
N HIS A 144 4.60 -5.06 19.42
CA HIS A 144 4.07 -4.58 20.70
C HIS A 144 2.58 -4.20 20.63
N CYS A 145 2.06 -3.85 19.45
CA CYS A 145 0.64 -3.58 19.22
C CYS A 145 -0.22 -4.85 19.11
N GLY A 146 0.38 -6.04 19.16
CA GLY A 146 -0.34 -7.31 19.09
C GLY A 146 -0.69 -7.75 17.67
N GLU A 147 -0.06 -7.16 16.66
CA GLU A 147 -0.16 -7.64 15.28
C GLU A 147 0.40 -9.06 15.17
N VAL A 148 -0.35 -9.94 14.52
CA VAL A 148 -0.04 -11.37 14.43
C VAL A 148 0.73 -11.69 13.15
N ASN A 149 1.53 -12.76 13.18
CA ASN A 149 2.32 -13.25 12.04
C ASN A 149 3.38 -12.27 11.51
N LEU A 150 3.83 -11.32 12.34
CA LEU A 150 4.99 -10.50 12.01
C LEU A 150 6.28 -11.31 12.18
N PRO A 151 7.23 -11.24 11.24
CA PRO A 151 8.57 -11.75 11.46
C PRO A 151 9.22 -10.94 12.58
N ASN A 152 9.83 -11.61 13.55
CA ASN A 152 10.71 -10.93 14.49
C ASN A 152 12.06 -10.72 13.78
N PRO A 153 12.47 -9.49 13.46
CA PRO A 153 13.75 -9.28 12.80
C PRO A 153 14.93 -9.66 13.70
N LEU A 154 14.80 -9.60 15.03
CA LEU A 154 15.94 -9.85 15.94
C LEU A 154 16.27 -11.34 15.98
N GLY A 155 17.48 -11.68 15.55
CA GLY A 155 17.98 -13.05 15.44
C GLY A 155 17.41 -13.82 14.25
N HIS A 156 16.70 -13.18 13.33
CA HIS A 156 16.15 -13.85 12.15
C HIS A 156 17.28 -14.29 11.20
N PRO A 157 17.31 -15.55 10.74
CA PRO A 157 18.42 -16.08 9.93
C PRO A 157 18.53 -15.48 8.53
N HIS A 158 17.47 -14.84 8.03
CA HIS A 158 17.40 -14.23 6.70
C HIS A 158 17.20 -12.71 6.70
N ILE A 159 17.20 -12.03 7.86
CA ILE A 159 17.03 -10.57 7.91
C ILE A 159 18.33 -9.91 8.35
N ARG A 160 18.75 -8.94 7.55
CA ARG A 160 19.84 -8.02 7.84
C ARG A 160 19.34 -6.59 7.80
N ILE A 161 20.06 -5.70 8.47
CA ILE A 161 19.66 -4.30 8.62
C ILE A 161 20.70 -3.42 7.96
N TYR A 162 20.28 -2.61 6.99
CA TYR A 162 21.14 -1.59 6.45
C TYR A 162 21.01 -0.31 7.26
N SER A 163 22.13 0.27 7.64
CA SER A 163 22.19 1.54 8.34
C SER A 163 23.00 2.53 7.53
N GLU A 164 22.38 3.66 7.21
CA GLU A 164 23.03 4.75 6.49
C GLU A 164 24.18 5.36 7.31
N LYS A 165 25.29 5.66 6.65
CA LYS A 165 26.41 6.35 7.31
C LYS A 165 26.13 7.85 7.40
N ARG A 166 25.56 8.27 8.54
CA ARG A 166 25.28 9.68 8.82
C ARG A 166 26.23 10.27 9.85
N VAL A 167 26.56 11.56 9.69
CA VAL A 167 27.37 12.33 10.66
C VAL A 167 26.68 12.44 12.02
N ARG A 168 25.34 12.43 12.02
CA ARG A 168 24.51 12.39 13.22
C ARG A 168 23.41 11.37 13.02
N THR A 169 23.36 10.42 13.95
CA THR A 169 22.30 9.43 14.07
C THR A 169 21.39 9.85 15.21
N SER A 170 20.09 9.63 15.06
CA SER A 170 19.14 9.89 16.14
C SER A 170 19.33 8.90 17.31
N GLU A 171 18.86 9.23 18.51
CA GLU A 171 19.01 8.35 19.68
C GLU A 171 18.30 7.01 19.47
N TRP A 172 17.05 7.02 18.97
CA TRP A 172 16.27 5.80 18.73
C TRP A 172 16.95 4.87 17.71
N GLU A 173 17.54 5.44 16.66
CA GLU A 173 18.22 4.68 15.63
C GLU A 173 19.54 4.10 16.14
N SER A 174 20.28 4.86 16.96
CA SER A 174 21.50 4.38 17.62
C SER A 174 21.21 3.21 18.55
N ASP A 175 20.14 3.30 19.35
CA ASP A 175 19.70 2.23 20.24
C ASP A 175 19.23 0.99 19.46
N LEU A 176 18.57 1.19 18.32
CA LEU A 176 18.21 0.10 17.41
C LEU A 176 19.45 -0.57 16.84
N ILE A 177 20.36 0.17 16.21
CA ILE A 177 21.61 -0.39 15.63
C ILE A 177 22.39 -1.20 16.67
N LYS A 178 22.48 -0.71 17.91
CA LYS A 178 23.14 -1.42 19.01
C LYS A 178 22.44 -2.74 19.36
N ARG A 179 21.11 -2.78 19.39
CA ARG A 179 20.35 -4.02 19.64
C ARG A 179 20.54 -5.05 18.54
N TYR A 180 20.74 -4.60 17.30
CA TYR A 180 20.88 -5.43 16.11
C TYR A 180 22.33 -5.55 15.61
N GLU A 181 23.33 -5.29 16.46
CA GLU A 181 24.75 -5.17 16.04
C GLU A 181 25.27 -6.35 15.20
N THR A 182 24.76 -7.55 15.43
CA THR A 182 25.16 -8.78 14.71
C THR A 182 24.48 -8.96 13.35
N GLN A 183 23.44 -8.18 13.07
CA GLN A 183 22.65 -8.24 11.83
C GLN A 183 22.84 -7.02 10.94
N VAL A 184 23.48 -5.96 11.44
CA VAL A 184 23.79 -4.75 10.66
C VAL A 184 24.75 -5.10 9.52
N LEU A 185 24.47 -4.54 8.35
CA LEU A 185 25.30 -4.66 7.15
C LEU A 185 26.02 -3.37 6.85
N THR A 186 27.21 -3.50 6.29
CA THR A 186 27.98 -2.40 5.72
C THR A 186 27.94 -2.44 4.19
N ALA A 187 28.15 -1.28 3.54
CA ALA A 187 28.27 -1.21 2.09
C ALA A 187 29.38 -2.12 1.52
N GLU A 188 30.50 -2.28 2.25
CA GLU A 188 31.63 -3.11 1.86
C GLU A 188 31.26 -4.60 1.76
N GLU A 189 30.55 -5.12 2.76
CA GLU A 189 30.06 -6.51 2.76
C GLU A 189 29.14 -6.78 1.57
N VAL A 190 28.24 -5.83 1.27
CA VAL A 190 27.30 -5.92 0.15
C VAL A 190 28.04 -5.90 -1.18
N SER A 191 29.03 -5.02 -1.33
CA SER A 191 29.83 -4.90 -2.56
C SER A 191 30.64 -6.16 -2.87
N THR A 192 31.01 -6.93 -1.84
CA THR A 192 31.82 -8.15 -1.99
C THR A 192 30.97 -9.36 -2.41
N HIS A 193 29.73 -9.43 -1.92
CA HIS A 193 28.81 -10.54 -2.16
C HIS A 193 27.38 -10.06 -2.53
N PRO A 194 27.22 -9.30 -3.64
CA PRO A 194 25.92 -8.69 -3.97
C PRO A 194 24.80 -9.71 -4.23
N ASP A 195 25.16 -10.91 -4.69
CA ASP A 195 24.24 -12.02 -4.97
C ASP A 195 23.54 -12.54 -3.71
N ASP A 196 24.10 -12.30 -2.52
CA ASP A 196 23.56 -12.80 -1.26
C ASP A 196 22.38 -11.96 -0.77
N PHE A 197 22.16 -10.76 -1.32
CA PHE A 197 21.27 -9.76 -0.71
C PHE A 197 20.10 -9.34 -1.60
N VAL A 198 18.93 -9.14 -0.99
CA VAL A 198 17.78 -8.47 -1.59
C VAL A 198 17.39 -7.29 -0.72
N PHE A 199 17.51 -6.08 -1.25
CA PHE A 199 17.27 -4.84 -0.52
C PHE A 199 15.83 -4.37 -0.68
N CYS A 200 15.18 -4.03 0.43
CA CYS A 200 13.92 -3.30 0.44
C CYS A 200 14.20 -1.80 0.50
N PHE A 201 14.63 -1.24 -0.62
CA PHE A 201 14.97 0.17 -0.77
C PHE A 201 14.00 0.85 -1.72
N SER A 202 13.69 2.10 -1.41
CA SER A 202 12.93 3.00 -2.27
C SER A 202 13.86 3.94 -3.04
N TYR A 203 13.27 4.79 -3.89
CA TYR A 203 13.97 5.92 -4.49
C TYR A 203 14.74 6.78 -3.47
N TYR A 204 14.26 6.90 -2.23
CA TYR A 204 14.88 7.76 -1.21
C TYR A 204 16.16 7.18 -0.61
N ASP A 205 16.39 5.88 -0.76
CA ASP A 205 17.56 5.16 -0.23
C ASP A 205 18.68 5.03 -1.27
N PHE A 206 18.45 5.57 -2.47
CA PHE A 206 19.31 5.33 -3.63
C PHE A 206 20.72 5.93 -3.51
N SER A 207 20.90 6.95 -2.63
CA SER A 207 22.22 7.50 -2.33
C SER A 207 23.19 6.47 -1.78
N GLU A 208 22.68 5.46 -1.06
CA GLU A 208 23.51 4.41 -0.46
C GLU A 208 24.15 3.50 -1.51
N LEU A 209 23.58 3.46 -2.72
CA LEU A 209 24.18 2.70 -3.83
C LEU A 209 25.50 3.30 -4.32
N ILE A 210 25.79 4.56 -4.00
CA ILE A 210 27.09 5.19 -4.30
C ILE A 210 28.19 4.48 -3.50
N ASP A 211 27.95 4.18 -2.23
CA ASP A 211 28.90 3.50 -1.36
C ASP A 211 28.93 1.99 -1.61
N ILE A 212 27.78 1.38 -1.93
CA ILE A 212 27.72 -0.06 -2.29
C ILE A 212 28.36 -0.30 -3.66
N ASN A 213 28.21 0.64 -4.59
CA ASN A 213 28.73 0.62 -5.95
C ASN A 213 28.49 -0.71 -6.70
N PRO A 214 27.21 -1.14 -6.86
CA PRO A 214 26.89 -2.41 -7.51
C PRO A 214 27.23 -2.37 -9.01
N SER A 215 27.64 -3.52 -9.56
CA SER A 215 27.95 -3.66 -10.99
C SER A 215 26.72 -3.91 -11.88
N GLY A 216 25.53 -4.01 -11.29
CA GLY A 216 24.28 -4.38 -11.94
C GLY A 216 23.39 -5.25 -11.05
N GLY A 217 22.29 -5.74 -11.62
CA GLY A 217 21.33 -6.60 -10.91
C GLY A 217 19.90 -6.37 -11.40
N ALA A 218 18.92 -6.58 -10.51
CA ALA A 218 17.53 -6.26 -10.80
C ALA A 218 16.98 -5.16 -9.87
N TYR A 219 16.19 -4.27 -10.44
CA TYR A 219 15.39 -3.30 -9.71
C TYR A 219 13.91 -3.60 -9.95
N ILE A 220 13.21 -4.03 -8.91
CA ILE A 220 11.78 -4.36 -8.93
C ILE A 220 11.02 -3.13 -8.44
N TYR A 221 10.39 -2.40 -9.36
CA TYR A 221 9.47 -1.33 -9.01
C TYR A 221 8.07 -1.89 -8.78
N SER A 222 7.64 -1.86 -7.52
CA SER A 222 6.42 -2.48 -7.02
C SER A 222 5.51 -1.47 -6.29
N ALA A 223 5.62 -0.21 -6.68
CA ALA A 223 4.87 0.93 -6.14
C ALA A 223 3.92 1.54 -7.19
N THR A 224 3.13 2.53 -6.78
CA THR A 224 2.19 3.22 -7.66
C THR A 224 2.93 4.06 -8.70
N GLU A 225 2.44 4.08 -9.93
CA GLU A 225 3.01 4.89 -11.01
C GLU A 225 2.85 6.40 -10.76
N ALA A 226 3.67 7.20 -11.44
CA ALA A 226 3.80 8.63 -11.25
C ALA A 226 2.56 9.49 -11.64
N PHE A 227 1.50 9.57 -10.83
CA PHE A 227 0.24 10.23 -11.23
C PHE A 227 0.23 11.77 -11.20
N ASN A 228 1.31 12.40 -10.77
CA ASN A 228 1.46 13.86 -10.76
C ASN A 228 2.85 14.28 -11.25
N GLU A 229 3.01 15.57 -11.55
CA GLU A 229 4.25 16.12 -12.13
C GLU A 229 5.48 15.88 -11.25
N GLU A 230 5.36 16.06 -9.93
CA GLU A 230 6.46 15.82 -8.99
C GLU A 230 6.92 14.35 -9.03
N MET A 231 5.97 13.41 -8.98
CA MET A 231 6.25 11.99 -9.09
C MET A 231 6.80 11.60 -10.47
N GLN A 232 6.42 12.29 -11.54
CA GLN A 232 6.99 12.06 -12.88
C GLN A 232 8.47 12.44 -12.90
N LEU A 233 8.82 13.57 -12.27
CA LEU A 233 10.21 13.99 -12.12
C LEU A 233 11.01 12.97 -11.29
N ASP A 234 10.43 12.43 -10.22
CA ASP A 234 11.08 11.41 -9.41
C ASP A 234 11.26 10.09 -10.16
N ALA A 235 10.27 9.65 -10.96
CA ALA A 235 10.39 8.48 -11.84
C ALA A 235 11.53 8.65 -12.86
N ILE A 236 11.70 9.85 -13.43
CA ILE A 236 12.82 10.16 -14.33
C ILE A 236 14.16 10.05 -13.58
N LYS A 237 14.27 10.64 -12.38
CA LYS A 237 15.49 10.54 -11.56
C LYS A 237 15.81 9.10 -11.20
N LEU A 238 14.81 8.33 -10.78
CA LEU A 238 14.95 6.91 -10.47
C LEU A 238 15.48 6.12 -11.68
N LYS A 239 14.93 6.36 -12.88
CA LYS A 239 15.39 5.69 -14.09
C LYS A 239 16.84 6.01 -14.44
N ASN A 240 17.26 7.27 -14.32
CA ASN A 240 18.65 7.65 -14.57
C ASN A 240 19.62 6.91 -13.64
N TRP A 241 19.19 6.74 -12.39
CA TRP A 241 19.91 6.04 -11.34
C TRP A 241 20.00 4.53 -11.57
N ILE A 242 18.89 3.90 -11.97
CA ILE A 242 18.84 2.50 -12.42
C ILE A 242 19.80 2.27 -13.59
N ASP A 243 19.78 3.16 -14.59
CA ASP A 243 20.66 3.08 -15.76
C ASP A 243 22.13 3.26 -15.38
N HIS A 244 22.43 4.19 -14.47
CA HIS A 244 23.79 4.46 -14.00
C HIS A 244 24.46 3.22 -13.40
N PHE A 245 23.72 2.45 -12.58
CA PHE A 245 24.22 1.23 -11.95
C PHE A 245 23.93 -0.04 -12.75
N ASN A 246 23.44 0.07 -13.99
CA ASN A 246 23.15 -1.06 -14.89
C ASN A 246 22.14 -2.06 -14.30
N PHE A 247 21.12 -1.60 -13.58
CA PHE A 247 20.04 -2.46 -13.11
C PHE A 247 19.05 -2.76 -14.24
N GLN A 248 18.60 -4.02 -14.30
CA GLN A 248 17.43 -4.37 -15.09
C GLN A 248 16.16 -3.95 -14.33
N LEU A 249 15.41 -3.01 -14.89
CA LEU A 249 14.13 -2.56 -14.33
C LEU A 249 13.00 -3.56 -14.65
N PHE A 250 12.29 -3.97 -13.60
CA PHE A 250 11.02 -4.69 -13.67
C PHE A 250 9.91 -3.82 -13.08
N GLY A 251 8.73 -3.83 -13.70
CA GLY A 251 7.66 -2.89 -13.38
C GLY A 251 7.82 -1.55 -14.12
N ASN A 252 6.91 -0.62 -13.86
CA ASN A 252 6.87 0.67 -14.54
C ASN A 252 6.62 1.82 -13.56
N PRO A 253 7.57 2.74 -13.36
CA PRO A 253 7.36 3.91 -12.50
C PRO A 253 6.66 5.07 -13.23
N PHE A 254 6.58 5.05 -14.56
CA PHE A 254 6.07 6.16 -15.35
C PHE A 254 4.58 6.04 -15.63
N THR A 255 3.86 7.15 -15.53
CA THR A 255 2.51 7.24 -16.10
C THR A 255 2.55 7.28 -17.61
N GLN A 256 1.83 6.36 -18.26
CA GLN A 256 0.75 6.65 -19.21
C GLN A 256 0.42 5.45 -20.12
N GLU A 257 -0.84 5.48 -20.60
CA GLU A 257 -1.42 4.85 -21.78
C GLU A 257 -0.51 3.89 -22.57
N ASN A 258 -0.85 2.61 -22.50
CA ASN A 258 -0.07 1.45 -22.97
C ASN A 258 0.97 0.91 -22.00
N ALA A 259 0.83 1.17 -20.69
CA ALA A 259 1.35 0.24 -19.70
C ALA A 259 0.77 -1.14 -20.03
N ASP A 260 1.62 -2.02 -20.55
CA ASP A 260 1.26 -3.42 -20.70
C ASP A 260 0.98 -3.93 -19.29
N ASN A 261 -0.30 -3.96 -18.91
CA ASN A 261 -0.82 -4.50 -17.65
C ASN A 261 -0.63 -6.04 -17.60
N SER A 262 0.45 -6.54 -18.18
CA SER A 262 0.85 -7.93 -18.21
C SER A 262 1.76 -8.30 -17.04
N ASP A 263 2.49 -7.32 -16.46
CA ASP A 263 3.39 -7.54 -15.34
C ASP A 263 2.69 -7.24 -14.00
N PRO A 264 2.42 -8.26 -13.14
CA PRO A 264 1.64 -8.11 -11.91
C PRO A 264 2.42 -7.46 -10.76
N LEU A 265 3.39 -6.57 -11.03
CA LEU A 265 4.27 -6.03 -9.98
C LEU A 265 3.61 -4.97 -9.09
N HIS A 266 2.40 -4.51 -9.40
CA HIS A 266 1.70 -3.59 -8.52
C HIS A 266 0.20 -3.91 -8.44
N VAL A 267 -0.31 -3.89 -7.21
CA VAL A 267 -1.73 -3.91 -6.87
C VAL A 267 -1.94 -2.75 -5.92
N GLY A 268 -2.86 -1.85 -6.26
CA GLY A 268 -3.12 -0.64 -5.47
C GLY A 268 -3.77 -0.95 -4.12
N GLY A 269 -3.60 -0.03 -3.17
CA GLY A 269 -4.27 -0.08 -1.87
C GLY A 269 -5.76 0.30 -1.92
N HIS A 270 -6.19 0.96 -3.00
CA HIS A 270 -7.51 1.55 -3.14
C HIS A 270 -8.42 0.75 -4.08
N ALA A 271 -9.72 0.83 -3.82
CA ALA A 271 -10.75 0.11 -4.54
C ALA A 271 -10.79 0.55 -6.00
N ARG A 272 -10.83 -0.43 -6.90
CA ARG A 272 -11.03 -0.20 -8.33
C ARG A 272 -12.45 0.28 -8.63
N PRO A 273 -12.71 0.83 -9.83
CA PRO A 273 -14.07 1.24 -10.22
C PRO A 273 -15.14 0.16 -10.02
N ASP A 274 -14.87 -1.10 -10.41
CA ASP A 274 -15.78 -2.22 -10.24
C ASP A 274 -16.03 -2.56 -8.76
N GLU A 275 -14.99 -2.51 -7.94
CA GLU A 275 -15.07 -2.73 -6.49
C GLU A 275 -15.85 -1.59 -5.81
N LEU A 276 -15.62 -0.34 -6.20
CA LEU A 276 -16.37 0.82 -5.70
C LEU A 276 -17.86 0.68 -6.00
N LEU A 277 -18.22 0.33 -7.25
CA LEU A 277 -19.61 0.09 -7.64
C LEU A 277 -20.21 -1.07 -6.84
N GLN A 278 -19.49 -2.19 -6.70
CA GLN A 278 -19.94 -3.33 -5.91
C GLN A 278 -20.21 -2.95 -4.44
N ILE A 279 -19.31 -2.18 -3.81
CA ILE A 279 -19.45 -1.74 -2.42
C ILE A 279 -20.68 -0.84 -2.28
N ILE A 280 -20.82 0.18 -3.13
CA ILE A 280 -21.91 1.15 -3.06
C ILE A 280 -23.26 0.47 -3.31
N GLU A 281 -23.36 -0.38 -4.34
CA GLU A 281 -24.61 -1.10 -4.67
C GLU A 281 -24.99 -2.12 -3.58
N THR A 282 -24.01 -2.75 -2.92
CA THR A 282 -24.29 -3.67 -1.82
C THR A 282 -24.76 -2.92 -0.57
N ILE A 283 -24.09 -1.81 -0.20
CA ILE A 283 -24.46 -1.01 0.97
C ILE A 283 -25.80 -0.29 0.76
N HIS A 284 -26.07 0.13 -0.48
CA HIS A 284 -27.29 0.79 -0.91
C HIS A 284 -27.76 1.94 0.01
N PRO A 285 -26.93 3.00 0.16
CA PRO A 285 -27.23 4.12 1.05
C PRO A 285 -28.27 5.06 0.44
N CYS A 286 -29.02 5.80 1.27
CA CYS A 286 -29.92 6.83 0.75
C CYS A 286 -29.19 8.04 0.16
N TYR A 287 -28.08 8.44 0.77
CA TYR A 287 -27.21 9.50 0.29
C TYR A 287 -25.79 8.96 0.10
N LEU A 288 -25.14 9.41 -0.97
CA LEU A 288 -23.77 9.05 -1.30
C LEU A 288 -22.91 10.32 -1.43
N ILE A 289 -21.80 10.38 -0.69
CA ILE A 289 -20.80 11.44 -0.78
C ILE A 289 -19.45 10.81 -1.12
N PRO A 290 -19.03 10.85 -2.39
CA PRO A 290 -17.67 10.53 -2.77
C PRO A 290 -16.69 11.58 -2.24
N VAL A 291 -15.58 11.13 -1.67
CA VAL A 291 -14.45 11.92 -1.18
C VAL A 291 -13.14 11.29 -1.66
N HIS A 292 -11.99 11.91 -1.38
CA HIS A 292 -10.68 11.41 -1.81
C HIS A 292 -10.64 11.05 -3.31
N THR A 293 -11.20 11.92 -4.14
CA THR A 293 -11.28 11.70 -5.59
C THR A 293 -11.15 13.02 -6.34
N GLU A 294 -10.43 13.00 -7.46
CA GLU A 294 -10.39 14.10 -8.44
C GLU A 294 -11.39 13.88 -9.58
N CYS A 295 -12.11 12.75 -9.58
CA CYS A 295 -12.90 12.30 -10.72
C CYS A 295 -14.34 12.02 -10.31
N PHE A 296 -14.99 13.07 -9.81
CA PHE A 296 -16.38 13.02 -9.36
C PHE A 296 -17.35 12.61 -10.49
N GLU A 297 -16.98 12.88 -11.73
CA GLU A 297 -17.72 12.55 -12.95
C GLU A 297 -17.99 11.05 -13.08
N PHE A 298 -17.12 10.19 -12.54
CA PHE A 298 -17.36 8.75 -12.43
C PHE A 298 -18.64 8.47 -11.63
N PHE A 299 -18.76 9.07 -10.45
CA PHE A 299 -19.92 8.87 -9.59
C PHE A 299 -21.18 9.51 -10.18
N GLU A 300 -21.07 10.67 -10.84
CA GLU A 300 -22.19 11.29 -11.55
C GLU A 300 -22.72 10.41 -12.68
N LYS A 301 -21.82 9.78 -13.45
CA LYS A 301 -22.19 8.86 -14.52
C LYS A 301 -22.99 7.66 -14.00
N HIS A 302 -22.62 7.09 -12.85
CA HIS A 302 -23.24 5.87 -12.31
C HIS A 302 -24.44 6.13 -11.39
N PHE A 303 -24.42 7.24 -10.63
CA PHE A 303 -25.41 7.52 -9.58
C PHE A 303 -26.13 8.86 -9.75
N GLY A 304 -25.72 9.73 -10.67
CA GLY A 304 -26.27 11.09 -10.79
C GLY A 304 -27.74 11.17 -11.21
N SER A 305 -28.26 10.15 -11.91
CA SER A 305 -29.67 10.05 -12.31
C SER A 305 -30.49 9.03 -11.49
N ARG A 306 -29.90 8.45 -10.45
CA ARG A 306 -30.57 7.46 -9.59
C ARG A 306 -31.49 8.17 -8.58
N GLU A 307 -32.68 7.61 -8.36
CA GLU A 307 -33.63 8.13 -7.37
C GLU A 307 -33.49 7.44 -6.01
N ASP A 308 -33.01 6.19 -6.04
CA ASP A 308 -32.81 5.31 -4.89
C ASP A 308 -31.53 5.63 -4.10
N ILE A 309 -30.49 6.15 -4.77
CA ILE A 309 -29.25 6.64 -4.15
C ILE A 309 -29.02 8.09 -4.57
N LYS A 310 -29.13 9.03 -3.64
CA LYS A 310 -28.96 10.46 -3.91
C LYS A 310 -27.49 10.86 -3.80
N LEU A 311 -26.86 11.12 -4.94
CA LEU A 311 -25.48 11.60 -5.01
C LEU A 311 -25.37 13.06 -4.57
N ILE A 312 -24.38 13.36 -3.72
CA ILE A 312 -24.06 14.71 -3.25
C ILE A 312 -22.60 15.00 -3.58
N ARG A 313 -22.36 16.11 -4.29
CA ARG A 313 -21.01 16.64 -4.57
C ARG A 313 -20.58 17.56 -3.42
N PRO A 314 -19.64 17.16 -2.55
CA PRO A 314 -19.18 18.00 -1.45
C PRO A 314 -18.28 19.13 -1.98
N LYS A 315 -18.17 20.21 -1.22
CA LYS A 315 -17.20 21.30 -1.46
C LYS A 315 -16.41 21.59 -0.19
N ALA A 316 -15.13 21.88 -0.36
CA ALA A 316 -14.24 22.17 0.77
C ALA A 316 -14.76 23.37 1.58
N GLY A 317 -14.92 23.18 2.89
CA GLY A 317 -15.41 24.20 3.81
C GLY A 317 -16.94 24.39 3.84
N GLU A 318 -17.70 23.66 3.02
CA GLU A 318 -19.17 23.72 3.04
C GLU A 318 -19.77 22.61 3.91
N SER A 319 -20.90 22.94 4.58
CA SER A 319 -21.68 21.97 5.35
C SER A 319 -22.72 21.30 4.47
N VAL A 320 -22.84 19.97 4.58
CA VAL A 320 -23.92 19.20 3.96
C VAL A 320 -25.02 18.99 4.99
N ILE A 321 -26.23 19.46 4.69
CA ILE A 321 -27.41 19.30 5.54
C ILE A 321 -28.33 18.30 4.87
N LEU A 322 -28.53 17.13 5.50
CA LEU A 322 -29.48 16.13 5.05
C LEU A 322 -30.87 16.43 5.66
N PRO A 323 -31.96 16.25 4.90
CA PRO A 323 -33.30 16.37 5.45
C PRO A 323 -33.54 15.24 6.47
N CYS A 324 -34.10 15.59 7.63
CA CYS A 324 -34.59 14.62 8.62
C CYS A 324 -35.62 13.70 7.97
N ARG A 325 -35.66 12.44 8.40
CA ARG A 325 -36.59 11.44 7.86
C ARG A 325 -37.99 11.56 8.42
#